data_AF-A0A4D4LTZ0-F1
#
_entry.id   AF-A0A4D4LTZ0-F1
#
_cell.length_a   1.000
_cell.length_b   1.000
_cell.length_c   1.000
_cell.angle_alpha   90.00
_cell.angle_beta   90.00
_cell.angle_gamma   90.00
#
_symmetry.space_group_name_H-M   'P 1'
#
loop_
_entity.id
_entity.type
_entity.pdbx_description
1 polymer ?
#
loop_
_entity_poly.entity_id
_entity_poly.type
_entity_poly.pdbx_seq_one_letter_code
_entity_poly.pdbx_strand_id
1 'polypeptide(L)'
;MYGALGVPYVVTSREELESGEAVERVRKQLDGKITAFVGHSGVGKTTLVNALVSVERRRSTGHVNAVTGRGRHTTTSARAVPLPDSAGWVVDTPGVRSFGLHHVDPSRVIKAFPDLEPGTEGCPRACSHDEPDCALDQWVTDGHADPQRLYSLRRLLATRERTEGD
;
A
#
# COMPACT_ATOMS: atom_id res chain seq x y z
N MET A 1 -9.56 7.42 6.27
CA MET A 1 -8.16 7.66 6.69
C MET A 1 -7.18 7.93 5.53
N TYR A 2 -7.55 7.76 4.24
CA TYR A 2 -6.72 8.22 3.11
C TYR A 2 -7.23 9.48 2.38
N GLY A 3 -8.49 9.88 2.62
CA GLY A 3 -9.09 11.04 1.95
C GLY A 3 -8.34 12.36 2.20
N ALA A 4 -7.75 12.54 3.39
CA ALA A 4 -6.94 13.71 3.72
C ALA A 4 -5.63 13.80 2.90
N LEU A 5 -5.18 12.68 2.30
CA LEU A 5 -3.98 12.62 1.47
C LEU A 5 -4.27 12.83 -0.02
N GLY A 6 -5.52 13.12 -0.38
CA GLY A 6 -5.93 13.29 -1.78
C GLY A 6 -5.82 12.01 -2.62
N VAL A 7 -5.58 10.85 -2.00
CA VAL A 7 -5.42 9.58 -2.70
C VAL A 7 -6.81 8.99 -3.01
N PRO A 8 -7.13 8.68 -4.28
CA PRO A 8 -8.36 8.00 -4.63
C PRO A 8 -8.47 6.66 -3.91
N TYR A 9 -9.62 6.39 -3.30
CA TYR A 9 -9.87 5.14 -2.60
C TYR A 9 -11.24 4.58 -2.93
N VAL A 10 -11.36 3.26 -2.89
CA VAL A 10 -12.62 2.52 -2.96
C VAL A 10 -12.68 1.62 -1.73
N VAL A 11 -13.76 1.73 -0.96
CA VAL A 11 -14.01 0.83 0.17
C VAL A 11 -14.80 -0.37 -0.35
N THR A 12 -14.39 -1.57 0.05
CA THR A 12 -15.04 -2.82 -0.33
C THR A 12 -15.20 -3.71 0.90
N SER A 13 -16.34 -4.36 1.04
CA SER A 13 -16.53 -5.48 1.96
C SER A 13 -16.68 -6.81 1.20
N ARG A 14 -16.59 -7.93 1.92
CA ARG A 14 -16.86 -9.24 1.32
C ARG A 14 -18.29 -9.34 0.77
N GLU A 15 -19.26 -8.80 1.52
CA GLU A 15 -20.67 -8.80 1.15
C GLU A 15 -20.91 -7.96 -0.13
N GLU A 16 -20.31 -6.77 -0.22
CA GLU A 16 -20.43 -5.92 -1.42
C GLU A 16 -19.72 -6.51 -2.65
N LEU A 17 -18.66 -7.31 -2.43
CA LEU A 17 -18.00 -8.05 -3.50
C LEU A 17 -18.84 -9.23 -3.99
N GLU A 18 -19.58 -9.88 -3.08
CA GLU A 18 -20.51 -10.96 -3.40
C GLU A 18 -21.78 -10.43 -4.10
N SER A 19 -22.28 -9.24 -3.73
CA SER A 19 -23.41 -8.59 -4.40
C SER A 19 -23.06 -7.96 -5.75
N GLY A 20 -21.78 -7.63 -5.97
CA GLY A 20 -21.26 -7.07 -7.22
C GLY A 20 -21.16 -5.54 -7.25
N GLU A 21 -21.74 -4.82 -6.29
CA GLU A 21 -21.70 -3.35 -6.26
C GLU A 21 -20.27 -2.80 -6.08
N ALA A 22 -19.47 -3.44 -5.22
CA ALA A 22 -18.07 -3.07 -5.06
C ALA A 22 -17.24 -3.42 -6.31
N VAL A 23 -17.57 -4.51 -7.00
CA VAL A 23 -16.87 -4.95 -8.22
C VAL A 23 -16.97 -3.89 -9.30
N GLU A 24 -18.16 -3.34 -9.54
CA GLU A 24 -18.37 -2.30 -10.55
C GLU A 24 -17.64 -0.99 -10.20
N ARG A 25 -17.68 -0.57 -8.93
CA ARG A 25 -16.91 0.60 -8.47
C ARG A 25 -15.42 0.43 -8.68
N VAL A 26 -14.87 -0.75 -8.41
CA VAL A 26 -13.46 -1.05 -8.63
C VAL A 26 -13.16 -1.11 -10.13
N ARG A 27 -13.93 -1.85 -10.95
CA ARG A 27 -13.72 -1.98 -12.40
C ARG A 27 -13.64 -0.63 -13.10
N LYS A 28 -14.52 0.31 -12.74
CA LYS A 28 -14.49 1.69 -13.27
C LYS A 28 -13.13 2.37 -13.07
N GLN A 29 -12.44 2.09 -11.97
CA GLN A 29 -11.11 2.66 -11.70
C GLN A 29 -9.99 2.00 -12.50
N LEU A 30 -10.19 0.73 -12.90
CA LEU A 30 -9.18 -0.10 -13.56
C LEU A 30 -9.33 -0.13 -15.08
N ASP A 31 -10.42 0.40 -15.62
CA ASP A 31 -10.71 0.39 -17.05
C ASP A 31 -9.56 1.01 -17.87
N GLY A 32 -9.16 0.32 -18.94
CA GLY A 32 -8.06 0.72 -19.81
C GLY A 32 -6.66 0.70 -19.17
N LYS A 33 -6.50 0.18 -17.95
CA LYS A 33 -5.22 0.17 -17.22
C LYS A 33 -4.71 -1.24 -16.97
N ILE A 34 -3.38 -1.38 -16.89
CA ILE A 34 -2.74 -2.57 -16.31
C ILE A 34 -2.48 -2.28 -14.83
N THR A 35 -3.16 -3.01 -13.95
CA THR A 35 -3.14 -2.73 -12.51
C THR A 35 -2.54 -3.89 -11.72
N ALA A 36 -1.49 -3.64 -10.94
CA ALA A 36 -0.93 -4.62 -10.02
C ALA A 36 -1.50 -4.44 -8.60
N PHE A 37 -1.97 -5.54 -8.00
CA PHE A 37 -2.43 -5.55 -6.61
C PHE A 37 -1.28 -5.83 -5.67
N VAL A 38 -0.91 -4.86 -4.84
CA VAL A 38 0.17 -4.97 -3.86
C VAL A 38 -0.38 -4.92 -2.43
N GLY A 39 0.22 -5.69 -1.53
CA GLY A 39 -0.17 -5.71 -0.12
C GLY A 39 0.30 -6.97 0.60
N HIS A 40 0.22 -6.96 1.92
CA HIS A 40 0.66 -8.07 2.77
C HIS A 40 -0.03 -9.39 2.41
N SER A 41 0.62 -10.50 2.76
CA SER A 41 -0.04 -11.80 2.65
C SER A 41 -1.32 -11.84 3.49
N GLY A 42 -2.40 -12.43 2.95
CA GLY A 42 -3.66 -12.62 3.68
C GLY A 42 -4.68 -11.46 3.60
N VAL A 43 -4.32 -10.30 3.04
CA VAL A 43 -5.22 -9.13 2.96
C VAL A 43 -6.37 -9.25 1.94
N GLY A 44 -6.49 -10.37 1.22
CA GLY A 44 -7.61 -10.60 0.28
C GLY A 44 -7.36 -10.19 -1.18
N LYS A 45 -6.11 -9.95 -1.61
CA LYS A 45 -5.77 -9.56 -3.01
C LYS A 45 -6.36 -10.52 -4.05
N THR A 46 -6.07 -11.82 -3.91
CA THR A 46 -6.57 -12.84 -4.85
C THR A 46 -8.08 -13.00 -4.79
N THR A 47 -8.70 -12.80 -3.62
CA THR A 47 -10.16 -12.75 -3.48
C THR A 47 -10.74 -11.60 -4.30
N LEU A 48 -10.16 -10.40 -4.21
CA LEU A 48 -10.58 -9.25 -4.99
C LEU A 48 -10.38 -9.48 -6.49
N VAL A 49 -9.23 -10.01 -6.91
CA VAL A 49 -8.97 -10.37 -8.31
C VAL A 49 -10.02 -11.34 -8.84
N ASN A 50 -10.37 -12.37 -8.07
CA ASN A 50 -11.38 -13.35 -8.46
C ASN A 50 -12.79 -12.76 -8.59
N ALA A 51 -13.11 -11.73 -7.82
CA ALA A 51 -14.36 -10.99 -7.96
C ALA A 51 -14.39 -10.13 -9.23
N LEU A 52 -13.23 -9.63 -9.68
CA LEU A 52 -13.11 -8.76 -10.85
C LEU A 52 -13.11 -9.48 -12.20
N VAL A 53 -12.69 -10.75 -12.24
CA VAL A 53 -12.51 -11.51 -13.49
C VAL A 53 -13.62 -12.53 -13.72
N SER A 54 -13.80 -12.95 -14.98
CA SER A 54 -14.74 -14.02 -15.34
C SER A 54 -14.42 -15.33 -14.60
N VAL A 55 -15.44 -16.15 -14.34
CA VAL A 55 -15.34 -17.37 -13.52
C VAL A 55 -14.23 -18.30 -14.02
N GLU A 56 -14.11 -18.46 -15.35
CA GLU A 56 -13.11 -19.28 -16.03
C GLU A 56 -11.67 -18.78 -15.89
N ARG A 57 -11.49 -17.51 -15.50
CA ARG A 57 -10.17 -16.89 -15.29
C ARG A 57 -9.76 -16.79 -13.82
N ARG A 58 -10.62 -17.23 -12.90
CA ARG A 58 -10.37 -17.19 -11.44
C ARG A 58 -9.20 -18.09 -11.06
N ARG A 59 -8.42 -17.65 -10.07
CA ARG A 59 -7.37 -18.44 -9.43
C ARG A 59 -7.95 -19.24 -8.27
N SER A 60 -7.37 -20.41 -7.99
CA SER A 60 -7.68 -21.13 -6.77
C SER A 60 -7.24 -20.33 -5.55
N THR A 61 -8.16 -20.15 -4.60
CA THR A 61 -7.88 -19.56 -3.29
C THR A 61 -7.89 -20.67 -2.24
N GLY A 62 -6.82 -20.82 -1.47
CA GLY A 62 -6.78 -21.75 -0.34
C GLY A 62 -7.71 -21.31 0.80
N HIS A 63 -8.35 -22.26 1.48
CA HIS A 63 -9.10 -21.99 2.71
C HIS A 63 -8.15 -21.46 3.81
N VAL A 64 -8.63 -20.50 4.60
CA VAL A 64 -7.92 -19.98 5.77
C VAL A 64 -7.94 -21.04 6.86
N ASN A 65 -6.78 -21.40 7.42
CA ASN A 65 -6.73 -22.35 8.52
C ASN A 65 -7.26 -21.67 9.79
N ALA A 66 -8.41 -22.12 10.28
CA ALA A 66 -9.13 -21.54 11.43
C ALA A 66 -8.35 -21.55 12.75
N VAL A 67 -7.32 -22.41 12.89
CA VAL A 67 -6.53 -22.53 14.12
C VAL A 67 -5.37 -21.53 14.17
N THR A 68 -4.85 -21.09 13.01
CA THR A 68 -3.66 -20.22 12.96
C THR A 68 -3.93 -18.83 12.39
N GLY A 69 -5.14 -18.58 11.86
CA GLY A 69 -5.48 -17.34 11.16
C GLY A 69 -4.69 -17.09 9.87
N ARG A 70 -3.82 -18.03 9.46
CA ARG A 70 -2.95 -17.91 8.29
C ARG A 70 -3.56 -18.63 7.09
N GLY A 71 -3.80 -17.88 6.01
CA GLY A 71 -4.23 -18.43 4.72
C GLY A 71 -3.15 -19.31 4.10
N ARG A 72 -3.53 -20.49 3.56
CA ARG A 72 -2.61 -21.33 2.78
C ARG A 72 -2.28 -20.61 1.47
N HIS A 73 -1.09 -20.03 1.43
CA HIS A 73 -0.54 -19.29 0.29
C HIS A 73 -0.68 -20.08 -1.01
N THR A 74 -1.54 -19.65 -1.93
CA THR A 74 -1.70 -20.30 -3.24
C THR A 74 -1.05 -19.49 -4.36
N THR A 75 -0.91 -18.17 -4.21
CA THR A 75 -0.29 -17.30 -5.22
C THR A 75 1.24 -17.23 -5.05
N THR A 76 1.97 -18.07 -5.78
CA THR A 76 3.44 -18.10 -5.82
C THR A 76 4.05 -17.31 -6.98
N SER A 77 3.24 -16.89 -7.96
CA SER A 77 3.68 -16.13 -9.12
C SER A 77 2.72 -14.99 -9.48
N ALA A 78 3.28 -13.91 -10.02
CA ALA A 78 2.49 -12.83 -10.61
C ALA A 78 1.73 -13.35 -11.84
N ARG A 79 0.44 -13.01 -11.97
CA ARG A 79 -0.35 -13.35 -13.17
C ARG A 79 -1.21 -12.17 -13.59
N ALA A 80 -1.04 -11.79 -14.84
CA ALA A 80 -1.91 -10.86 -15.52
C ALA A 80 -3.16 -11.58 -16.03
N VAL A 81 -4.33 -10.99 -15.79
CA VAL A 81 -5.63 -11.49 -16.24
C VAL A 81 -6.40 -10.30 -16.85
N PRO A 82 -6.97 -10.44 -18.06
CA PRO A 82 -7.77 -9.38 -18.65
C PRO A 82 -9.08 -9.20 -17.86
N LEU A 83 -9.53 -7.95 -17.73
CA LEU A 83 -10.84 -7.64 -17.19
C LEU A 83 -11.92 -7.97 -18.23
N PRO A 84 -13.10 -8.45 -17.80
CA PRO A 84 -14.24 -8.65 -18.70
C PRO A 84 -14.67 -7.32 -19.31
N ASP A 85 -15.03 -7.33 -20.60
CA ASP A 85 -15.64 -6.20 -21.31
C ASP A 85 -14.85 -4.88 -21.22
N SER A 86 -13.53 -4.97 -21.03
CA SER A 86 -12.62 -3.83 -20.84
C SER A 86 -11.27 -4.10 -21.51
N ALA A 87 -10.56 -3.04 -21.88
CA ALA A 87 -9.15 -3.11 -22.29
C ALA A 87 -8.17 -3.22 -21.10
N GLY A 88 -8.67 -3.23 -19.86
CA GLY A 88 -7.90 -3.29 -18.64
C GLY A 88 -7.41 -4.69 -18.27
N TRP A 89 -6.37 -4.74 -17.44
CA TRP A 89 -5.75 -5.96 -16.92
C TRP A 89 -5.50 -5.85 -15.43
N VAL A 90 -5.64 -6.96 -14.73
CA VAL A 90 -5.27 -7.09 -13.31
C VAL A 90 -4.12 -8.07 -13.15
N VAL A 91 -3.12 -7.66 -12.37
CA VAL A 91 -1.94 -8.46 -12.04
C VAL A 91 -2.02 -8.83 -10.57
N ASP A 92 -2.34 -10.10 -10.30
CA ASP A 92 -2.33 -10.67 -8.95
C ASP A 92 -0.89 -11.01 -8.57
N THR A 93 -0.32 -10.31 -7.60
CA THR A 93 1.06 -10.53 -7.14
C THR A 93 1.10 -11.36 -5.85
N PRO A 94 2.19 -12.11 -5.61
CA PRO A 94 2.46 -12.67 -4.29
C PRO A 94 2.38 -11.58 -3.20
N GLY A 95 1.90 -11.96 -2.02
CA GLY A 95 1.91 -11.06 -0.87
C GLY A 95 3.34 -10.76 -0.44
N VAL A 96 3.64 -9.48 -0.22
CA VAL A 96 4.87 -9.04 0.42
C VAL A 96 4.87 -9.48 1.88
N ARG A 97 6.01 -10.03 2.35
CA ARG A 97 6.20 -10.43 3.76
C ARG A 97 6.94 -9.36 4.56
N SER A 98 7.85 -8.65 3.90
CA SER A 98 8.54 -7.48 4.42
C SER A 98 8.77 -6.50 3.27
N PHE A 99 8.63 -5.21 3.56
CA PHE A 99 9.08 -4.14 2.68
C PHE A 99 10.40 -3.62 3.25
N GLY A 100 11.53 -4.06 2.68
CA GLY A 100 12.84 -3.51 3.02
C GLY A 100 13.07 -2.21 2.26
N LEU A 101 13.17 -1.08 2.97
CA LEU A 101 13.53 0.22 2.37
C LEU A 101 15.06 0.44 2.31
N HIS A 102 15.87 -0.58 2.54
CA HIS A 102 17.33 -0.46 2.64
C HIS A 102 17.96 0.25 1.42
N HIS A 103 17.42 0.00 0.22
CA HIS A 103 17.93 0.55 -1.04
C HIS A 103 17.46 1.99 -1.36
N VAL A 104 16.70 2.66 -0.48
CA VAL A 104 15.89 3.82 -0.90
C VAL A 104 16.48 5.23 -0.72
N ASP A 105 17.61 5.52 -0.12
CA ASP A 105 18.07 6.91 0.18
C ASP A 105 17.06 7.81 0.98
N PRO A 106 17.44 8.36 2.15
CA PRO A 106 16.50 9.13 2.99
C PRO A 106 15.94 10.37 2.28
N SER A 107 16.75 11.02 1.44
CA SER A 107 16.37 12.21 0.68
C SER A 107 15.34 11.92 -0.41
N ARG A 108 15.10 10.64 -0.74
CA ARG A 108 13.99 10.23 -1.61
C ARG A 108 12.74 9.90 -0.81
N VAL A 109 12.88 9.42 0.42
CA VAL A 109 11.73 9.11 1.29
C VAL A 109 10.96 10.40 1.60
N ILE A 110 11.66 11.48 1.89
CA ILE A 110 11.03 12.77 2.22
C ILE A 110 10.15 13.31 1.07
N LYS A 111 10.52 13.05 -0.19
CA LYS A 111 9.73 13.42 -1.38
C LYS A 111 8.38 12.70 -1.49
N ALA A 112 8.20 11.60 -0.74
CA ALA A 112 6.91 10.93 -0.62
C ALA A 112 5.98 11.60 0.42
N PHE A 113 6.47 12.65 1.10
CA PHE A 113 5.75 13.46 2.07
C PHE A 113 5.73 14.93 1.63
N PRO A 114 4.98 15.29 0.57
CA PRO A 114 4.97 16.64 0.02
C PRO A 114 4.46 17.71 1.01
N ASP A 115 3.71 17.29 2.03
CA ASP A 115 3.26 18.10 3.16
C ASP A 115 4.37 18.42 4.18
N LEU A 116 5.41 17.57 4.24
CA LEU A 116 6.57 17.76 5.12
C LEU A 116 7.80 18.32 4.38
N GLU A 117 7.93 18.05 3.08
CA GLU A 117 9.10 18.43 2.27
C GLU A 117 9.50 19.91 2.43
N PRO A 118 8.59 20.91 2.39
CA PRO A 118 8.96 22.31 2.55
C PRO A 118 9.56 22.63 3.93
N GLY A 119 9.12 21.93 4.99
CA GLY A 119 9.63 22.11 6.35
C GLY A 119 11.09 21.67 6.51
N THR A 120 11.65 20.95 5.53
CA THR A 120 13.05 20.50 5.56
C THR A 120 14.04 21.64 5.27
N GLU A 121 13.60 22.76 4.70
CA GLU A 121 14.47 23.92 4.45
C GLU A 121 15.05 24.52 5.74
N GLY A 122 14.34 24.36 6.87
CA GLY A 122 14.80 24.79 8.18
C GLY A 122 15.70 23.78 8.90
N CYS A 123 15.89 22.57 8.35
CA CYS A 123 16.64 21.52 9.02
C CYS A 123 18.16 21.82 9.07
N PRO A 124 18.86 21.29 10.09
CA PRO A 124 20.32 21.24 10.09
C PRO A 124 20.89 20.56 8.85
N ARG A 125 22.15 20.85 8.52
CA ARG A 125 22.84 20.14 7.43
C ARG A 125 22.91 18.65 7.74
N ALA A 126 22.61 17.81 6.74
CA ALA A 126 22.57 16.35 6.86
C ALA A 126 21.59 15.82 7.92
N CYS A 127 20.47 16.52 8.12
CA CYS A 127 19.43 16.12 9.05
C CYS A 127 18.89 14.72 8.74
N SER A 128 18.81 13.86 9.76
CA SER A 128 18.27 12.49 9.65
C SER A 128 16.73 12.46 9.68
N HIS A 129 16.10 13.58 10.02
CA HIS A 129 14.67 13.76 10.26
C HIS A 129 14.06 12.95 11.42
N ASP A 130 14.88 12.21 12.17
CA ASP A 130 14.51 11.51 13.42
C ASP A 130 15.30 12.01 14.64
N GLU A 131 16.02 13.11 14.49
CA GLU A 131 16.80 13.73 15.58
C GLU A 131 16.06 14.90 16.26
N PRO A 132 16.47 15.29 17.48
CA PRO A 132 15.77 16.32 18.26
C PRO A 132 15.74 17.72 17.62
N ASP A 133 16.76 18.08 16.84
CA ASP A 133 16.89 19.42 16.23
C ASP A 133 16.25 19.49 14.82
N CYS A 134 15.36 18.54 14.50
CA CYS A 134 14.68 18.51 13.21
C CYS A 134 13.61 19.61 13.11
N ALA A 135 13.74 20.51 12.14
CA ALA A 135 12.76 21.58 11.90
C ALA A 135 11.33 21.07 11.60
N LEU A 136 11.17 19.80 11.23
CA LEU A 136 9.85 19.19 11.01
C LEU A 136 9.01 19.12 12.29
N ASP A 137 9.62 19.09 13.48
CA ASP A 137 8.87 19.12 14.74
C ASP A 137 8.11 20.44 14.90
N GLN A 138 8.79 21.56 14.63
CA GLN A 138 8.16 22.88 14.67
C GLN A 138 7.17 23.06 13.51
N TRP A 139 7.53 22.61 12.29
CA TRP A 139 6.65 22.66 11.12
C TRP A 139 5.28 22.02 11.37
N VAL A 140 5.27 20.84 12.01
CA VAL A 140 4.04 20.15 12.41
C VAL A 140 3.34 20.87 13.55
N THR A 141 4.09 21.37 14.54
CA THR A 141 3.53 22.14 15.67
C THR A 141 2.80 23.40 15.20
N ASP A 142 3.30 24.05 14.15
CA ASP A 142 2.71 25.22 13.51
C ASP A 142 1.49 24.88 12.63
N GLY A 143 1.15 23.59 12.51
CA GLY A 143 -0.04 23.11 11.81
C GLY A 143 0.13 22.96 10.30
N HIS A 144 1.36 23.01 9.78
CA HIS A 144 1.62 22.87 8.35
C HIS A 144 1.46 21.42 7.84
N ALA A 145 1.54 20.42 8.73
CA ALA A 145 1.31 19.02 8.41
C ALA A 145 0.72 18.26 9.61
N ASP A 146 0.05 17.13 9.32
CA ASP A 146 -0.53 16.27 10.36
C ASP A 146 0.59 15.54 11.15
N PRO A 147 0.58 15.54 12.50
CA PRO A 147 1.58 14.83 13.30
C PRO A 147 1.75 13.34 12.97
N GLN A 148 0.69 12.67 12.51
CA GLN A 148 0.76 11.28 12.06
C GLN A 148 1.65 11.11 10.82
N ARG A 149 1.81 12.15 10.01
CA ARG A 149 2.66 12.14 8.82
C ARG A 149 4.13 12.14 9.21
N LEU A 150 4.52 13.01 10.14
CA LEU A 150 5.88 13.02 10.68
C LEU A 150 6.20 11.71 11.41
N TYR A 151 5.27 11.19 12.21
CA TYR A 151 5.40 9.86 12.81
C TYR A 151 5.61 8.76 11.75
N SER A 152 4.83 8.80 10.67
CA SER A 152 4.96 7.82 9.57
C SER A 152 6.30 7.92 8.86
N LEU A 153 6.80 9.13 8.59
CA LEU A 153 8.13 9.37 8.02
C LEU A 153 9.22 8.78 8.91
N ARG A 154 9.25 9.14 10.20
CA ARG A 154 10.25 8.65 11.16
C ARG A 154 10.23 7.13 11.29
N ARG A 155 9.04 6.53 11.34
CA ARG A 155 8.88 5.07 11.34
C ARG A 155 9.48 4.41 10.09
N LEU A 156 9.30 5.01 8.90
CA LEU A 156 9.91 4.49 7.67
C LEU A 156 11.44 4.61 7.70
N LEU A 157 11.98 5.72 8.20
CA LEU A 157 13.42 5.94 8.34
C LEU A 157 14.04 4.95 9.33
N ALA A 158 13.46 4.78 10.52
CA ALA A 158 13.93 3.82 11.52
C ALA A 158 13.88 2.36 11.04
N THR A 159 12.93 2.00 10.17
CA THR A 159 12.85 0.65 9.58
C THR A 159 14.02 0.36 8.63
N ARG A 160 14.71 1.39 8.12
CA ARG A 160 15.90 1.21 7.27
C ARG A 160 17.13 0.80 8.07
N GLU A 161 17.20 1.20 9.34
CA GLU A 161 18.35 1.01 10.23
C GLU A 161 18.34 -0.35 10.93
N ARG A 162 17.21 -1.08 10.94
CA ARG A 162 17.13 -2.41 11.55
C ARG A 162 17.70 -3.48 10.61
N THR A 163 18.90 -3.94 10.91
CA THR A 163 19.62 -5.04 10.25
C THR A 163 18.96 -6.41 10.52
N GLU A 164 19.06 -7.31 9.55
CA GLU A 164 19.03 -8.77 9.76
C GLU A 164 20.08 -9.17 10.82
N GLY A 165 19.63 -9.65 11.98
CA GLY A 165 20.55 -10.12 13.03
C GLY A 165 20.07 -9.97 14.47
N ASP A 166 18.76 -10.12 14.74
CA ASP A 166 18.20 -10.34 16.08
C ASP A 166 17.17 -11.48 16.01
#